data_AF-A0A5K3FQW1-F1
#
_entry.id   AF-A0A5K3FQW1-F1
#
_cell.length_a   1.000
_cell.length_b   1.000
_cell.length_c   1.000
_cell.angle_alpha   90.00
_cell.angle_beta   90.00
_cell.angle_gamma   90.00
#
_symmetry.space_group_name_H-M   'P 1'
#
loop_
_entity.id
_entity.type
_entity.pdbx_description
1 polymer ?
#
loop_
_entity_poly.entity_id
_entity_poly.type
_entity_poly.pdbx_seq_one_letter_code
_entity_poly.pdbx_strand_id
1 'polypeptide(L)'
;MRKPSDGRPRYLVVNGDEGEPGTCKDREIIRHDPHSLIEGCLVAGVGNGAQAAYIYIRGEFYNEACILQEAINEAYDAGLIGKNACGSGYAFDVYIHRGGGAYICGEETALIESIEGKQGKPRLKPPFPADVGLFGCPTTVNNIETIASSPTICRRGGEWFASFGRERNHGTKLFNISGHVNNPCTVEESMSIPLKELIERHAGGVRGGWDNLLAVIPGGSSTPVIPKSICDTVLMDFDALMEVQSGLGTAAIVVMDKSADIIRCIARLSAFYKHESCGQCTPCREGCNWMLKIMQRFQTGNAKEEEIQFLYEVSKQIEGHTICAFGEGAAWPVQGLIRHFTPEIKRRMAEYSAKRAQA
;
A
#
# COMPACT_ATOMS: atom_id res chain seq x y z
N MET A 1 -4.54 29.34 4.20
CA MET A 1 -3.63 30.47 3.94
C MET A 1 -2.41 29.96 3.18
N ARG A 2 -2.11 30.46 1.98
CA ARG A 2 -0.86 30.11 1.27
C ARG A 2 0.30 30.75 2.01
N LYS A 3 1.18 29.93 2.60
CA LYS A 3 2.43 30.39 3.20
C LYS A 3 3.26 31.08 2.09
N PRO A 4 3.79 32.30 2.31
CA PRO A 4 4.60 32.98 1.31
C PRO A 4 5.77 32.11 0.84
N SER A 5 6.19 32.25 -0.41
CA SER A 5 7.39 31.56 -0.90
C SER A 5 8.60 32.00 -0.07
N ASP A 6 9.35 31.03 0.43
CA ASP A 6 10.59 31.24 1.17
C ASP A 6 11.83 31.24 0.24
N GLY A 7 11.60 31.23 -1.07
CA GLY A 7 12.65 31.23 -2.10
C GLY A 7 13.28 29.87 -2.38
N ARG A 8 12.94 28.82 -1.62
CA ARG A 8 13.42 27.46 -1.91
C ARG A 8 12.67 26.86 -3.12
N PRO A 9 13.33 26.07 -3.97
CA PRO A 9 12.63 25.29 -4.98
C PRO A 9 11.65 24.34 -4.28
N ARG A 10 10.56 23.99 -4.96
CA ARG A 10 9.62 22.96 -4.48
C ARG A 10 9.78 21.72 -5.33
N TYR A 11 9.67 20.56 -4.70
CA TYR A 11 9.81 19.28 -5.39
C TYR A 11 8.52 18.47 -5.28
N LEU A 12 8.21 17.78 -6.36
CA LEU A 12 7.26 16.67 -6.34
C LEU A 12 8.06 15.39 -6.22
N VAL A 13 7.66 14.51 -5.31
CA VAL A 13 8.20 13.17 -5.24
C VAL A 13 7.08 12.20 -5.53
N VAL A 14 7.31 11.33 -6.51
CA VAL A 14 6.34 10.32 -6.92
C VAL A 14 6.78 8.98 -6.35
N ASN A 15 5.93 8.39 -5.54
CA ASN A 15 6.15 7.11 -4.90
C ASN A 15 5.73 5.97 -5.83
N GLY A 16 6.72 5.37 -6.51
CA GLY A 16 6.63 4.11 -7.23
C GLY A 16 7.36 2.97 -6.52
N ASP A 17 7.57 3.06 -5.20
CA ASP A 17 8.09 1.95 -4.41
C ASP A 17 6.96 0.99 -4.00
N GLU A 18 6.50 0.22 -4.98
CA GLU A 18 5.41 -0.74 -4.80
C GLU A 18 5.92 -2.03 -4.11
N GLY A 19 6.20 -1.95 -2.80
CA GLY A 19 6.70 -3.07 -2.00
C GLY A 19 5.62 -3.85 -1.23
N GLU A 20 4.37 -3.36 -1.19
CA GLU A 20 3.30 -3.99 -0.41
C GLU A 20 2.84 -5.34 -1.05
N PRO A 21 2.80 -6.45 -0.28
CA PRO A 21 2.31 -7.72 -0.77
C PRO A 21 0.87 -7.64 -1.31
N GLY A 22 0.69 -8.14 -2.53
CA GLY A 22 -0.59 -8.14 -3.25
C GLY A 22 -0.75 -6.94 -4.19
N THR A 23 0.09 -5.92 -4.08
CA THR A 23 -0.01 -4.68 -4.87
C THR A 23 0.82 -4.77 -6.15
N CYS A 24 0.18 -4.48 -7.28
CA CYS A 24 0.83 -4.45 -8.59
C CYS A 24 0.24 -3.40 -9.56
N LYS A 25 -0.52 -2.43 -9.04
CA LYS A 25 -1.20 -1.38 -9.81
C LYS A 25 -0.24 -0.34 -10.39
N ASP A 26 0.80 0.04 -9.65
CA ASP A 26 1.74 1.07 -10.06
C ASP A 26 2.62 0.53 -11.19
N ARG A 27 2.97 -0.76 -11.09
CA ARG A 27 3.66 -1.50 -12.15
C ARG A 27 2.91 -1.43 -13.48
N GLU A 28 1.59 -1.56 -13.47
CA GLU A 28 0.78 -1.51 -14.70
C GLU A 28 0.86 -0.14 -15.38
N ILE A 29 0.78 0.95 -14.60
CA ILE A 29 0.88 2.31 -15.13
C ILE A 29 2.26 2.53 -15.75
N ILE A 30 3.34 2.19 -15.03
CA ILE A 30 4.70 2.46 -15.50
C ILE A 30 4.99 1.72 -16.83
N ARG A 31 4.56 0.47 -16.95
CA ARG A 31 4.92 -0.37 -18.11
C ARG A 31 4.01 -0.19 -19.33
N HIS A 32 2.75 0.21 -19.12
CA HIS A 32 1.76 0.29 -20.21
C HIS A 32 1.39 1.73 -20.58
N ASP A 33 1.44 2.67 -19.64
CA ASP A 33 1.10 4.08 -19.89
C ASP A 33 2.00 5.06 -19.08
N PRO A 34 3.32 5.05 -19.32
CA PRO A 34 4.26 5.94 -18.62
C PRO A 34 4.04 7.42 -18.96
N HIS A 35 3.50 7.74 -20.14
CA HIS A 35 3.26 9.11 -20.57
C HIS A 35 2.17 9.80 -19.75
N SER A 36 1.09 9.08 -19.39
CA SER A 36 0.09 9.61 -18.44
C SER A 36 0.70 9.96 -17.07
N LEU A 37 1.69 9.18 -16.61
CA LEU A 37 2.41 9.49 -15.37
C LEU A 37 3.27 10.76 -15.52
N ILE A 38 4.00 10.91 -16.63
CA ILE A 38 4.84 12.09 -16.89
C ILE A 38 3.99 13.36 -17.00
N GLU A 39 2.86 13.29 -17.73
CA GLU A 39 1.89 14.37 -17.80
C GLU A 39 1.34 14.70 -16.40
N GLY A 40 1.00 13.67 -15.62
CA GLY A 40 0.58 13.79 -14.24
C GLY A 40 1.59 14.53 -13.37
N CYS A 41 2.88 14.23 -13.53
CA CYS A 41 3.96 14.91 -12.82
C CYS A 41 3.95 16.41 -13.14
N LEU A 42 3.81 16.78 -14.42
CA LEU A 42 3.76 18.18 -14.84
C LEU A 42 2.51 18.90 -14.28
N VAL A 43 1.33 18.29 -14.41
CA VAL A 43 0.06 18.86 -13.92
C VAL A 43 0.09 19.07 -12.41
N ALA A 44 0.50 18.05 -11.65
CA ALA A 44 0.65 18.14 -10.20
C ALA A 44 1.78 19.12 -9.81
N GLY A 45 2.85 19.16 -10.59
CA GLY A 45 3.99 20.06 -10.41
C GLY A 45 3.56 21.52 -10.50
N VAL A 46 2.87 21.90 -11.58
CA VAL A 46 2.29 23.24 -11.75
C VAL A 46 1.32 23.57 -10.61
N GLY A 47 0.45 22.63 -10.23
CA GLY A 47 -0.52 22.81 -9.14
C GLY A 47 0.12 23.11 -7.78
N ASN A 48 1.28 22.50 -7.50
CA ASN A 48 2.03 22.65 -6.25
C ASN A 48 3.17 23.69 -6.33
N GLY A 49 3.43 24.25 -7.52
CA GLY A 49 4.57 25.13 -7.78
C GLY A 49 5.92 24.41 -7.72
N ALA A 50 5.96 23.12 -8.01
CA ALA A 50 7.17 22.31 -8.06
C ALA A 50 7.93 22.49 -9.38
N GLN A 51 9.25 22.63 -9.29
CA GLN A 51 10.13 22.83 -10.46
C GLN A 51 10.71 21.52 -10.99
N ALA A 52 10.64 20.45 -10.20
CA ALA A 52 11.04 19.13 -10.63
C ALA A 52 10.23 18.04 -9.93
N ALA A 53 10.06 16.91 -10.63
CA ALA A 53 9.57 15.65 -10.09
C ALA A 53 10.71 14.63 -9.96
N TYR A 54 10.78 13.95 -8.82
CA TYR A 54 11.60 12.77 -8.61
C TYR A 54 10.70 11.56 -8.50
N ILE A 55 10.74 10.67 -9.49
CA ILE A 55 10.00 9.42 -9.49
C ILE A 55 10.89 8.35 -8.86
N TYR A 56 10.51 7.91 -7.65
CA TYR A 56 11.20 6.83 -6.96
C TYR A 56 10.63 5.50 -7.41
N ILE A 57 11.43 4.70 -8.11
CA ILE A 57 11.03 3.38 -8.61
C ILE A 57 11.69 2.32 -7.75
N ARG A 58 10.93 1.32 -7.30
CA ARG A 58 11.48 0.18 -6.56
C ARG A 58 12.62 -0.50 -7.30
N GLY A 59 13.58 -1.05 -6.54
CA GLY A 59 14.80 -1.64 -7.10
C GLY A 59 14.56 -2.78 -8.09
N GLU A 60 13.55 -3.60 -7.84
CA GLU A 60 13.21 -4.77 -8.66
C GLU A 60 12.56 -4.42 -10.01
N PHE A 61 12.03 -3.20 -10.17
CA PHE A 61 11.35 -2.74 -11.37
C PHE A 61 12.36 -2.24 -12.42
N TYR A 62 13.27 -3.13 -12.85
CA TYR A 62 14.30 -2.78 -13.84
C TYR A 62 13.70 -2.42 -15.19
N ASN A 63 12.87 -3.31 -15.76
CA ASN A 63 12.27 -3.10 -17.08
C ASN A 63 11.33 -1.89 -17.08
N GLU A 64 10.53 -1.76 -16.01
CA GLU A 64 9.61 -0.65 -15.84
C GLU A 64 10.36 0.69 -15.71
N ALA A 65 11.50 0.74 -14.99
CA ALA A 65 12.34 1.92 -14.96
C ALA A 65 12.96 2.27 -16.33
N CYS A 66 13.37 1.26 -17.12
CA CYS A 66 13.87 1.48 -18.47
C CYS A 66 12.79 2.06 -19.39
N ILE A 67 11.58 1.48 -19.39
CA ILE A 67 10.44 1.98 -20.16
C ILE A 67 10.10 3.42 -19.76
N LEU A 68 10.07 3.71 -18.46
CA LEU A 68 9.80 5.06 -17.98
C LEU A 68 10.91 6.05 -18.40
N GLN A 69 12.17 5.63 -18.39
CA GLN A 69 13.28 6.49 -18.83
C GLN A 69 13.18 6.80 -20.33
N GLU A 70 12.81 5.82 -21.15
CA GLU A 70 12.55 6.01 -22.58
C GLU A 70 11.42 7.03 -22.78
N ALA A 71 10.29 6.86 -22.09
CA ALA A 71 9.17 7.81 -22.16
C ALA A 71 9.53 9.22 -21.68
N ILE A 72 10.37 9.35 -20.64
CA ILE A 72 10.89 10.66 -20.20
C ILE A 72 11.74 11.30 -21.30
N ASN A 73 12.62 10.55 -21.93
CA ASN A 73 13.45 11.07 -23.03
C ASN A 73 12.57 11.53 -24.20
N GLU A 74 11.57 10.74 -24.59
CA GLU A 74 10.59 11.11 -25.61
C GLU A 74 9.85 12.41 -25.26
N ALA A 75 9.45 12.58 -24.00
CA ALA A 75 8.77 13.78 -23.53
C ALA A 75 9.68 15.03 -23.52
N TYR A 76 10.98 14.87 -23.24
CA TYR A 76 11.98 15.92 -23.38
C TYR A 76 12.20 16.30 -24.86
N ASP A 77 12.35 15.30 -25.74
CA ASP A 77 12.57 15.51 -27.19
C ASP A 77 11.36 16.20 -27.84
N ALA A 78 10.15 15.88 -27.40
CA ALA A 78 8.92 16.52 -27.83
C ALA A 78 8.67 17.91 -27.19
N GLY A 79 9.53 18.35 -26.26
CA GLY A 79 9.37 19.62 -25.55
C GLY A 79 8.17 19.68 -24.60
N LEU A 80 7.67 18.53 -24.16
CA LEU A 80 6.55 18.43 -23.20
C LEU A 80 7.02 18.73 -21.77
N ILE A 81 8.27 18.41 -21.45
CA ILE A 81 8.93 18.73 -20.18
C ILE A 81 10.29 19.40 -20.42
N GLY A 82 10.89 19.94 -19.36
CA GLY A 82 12.16 20.66 -19.37
C GLY A 82 12.01 22.17 -19.17
N LYS A 83 12.89 22.97 -19.79
CA LYS A 83 12.99 24.42 -19.55
C LYS A 83 11.73 25.22 -19.87
N ASN A 84 10.89 24.71 -20.77
CA ASN A 84 9.64 25.34 -21.18
C ASN A 84 8.60 24.24 -21.52
N ALA A 85 8.09 23.59 -20.49
CA ALA A 85 7.16 22.47 -20.59
C ALA A 85 5.92 22.84 -21.42
N CYS A 86 5.67 22.11 -22.50
CA CYS A 86 4.57 22.33 -23.45
C CYS A 86 4.52 23.76 -24.02
N GLY A 87 5.64 24.49 -24.06
CA GLY A 87 5.67 25.89 -24.52
C GLY A 87 4.96 26.89 -23.59
N SER A 88 4.63 26.49 -22.36
CA SER A 88 3.80 27.27 -21.41
C SER A 88 4.52 28.43 -20.68
N GLY A 89 5.84 28.47 -20.75
CA GLY A 89 6.72 29.32 -19.93
C GLY A 89 7.10 28.70 -18.58
N TYR A 90 6.63 27.49 -18.27
CA TYR A 90 6.94 26.78 -17.02
C TYR A 90 8.13 25.83 -17.17
N ALA A 91 9.12 25.95 -16.29
CA ALA A 91 10.25 25.01 -16.25
C ALA A 91 9.93 23.84 -15.32
N PHE A 92 10.02 22.62 -15.84
CA PHE A 92 9.72 21.40 -15.08
C PHE A 92 10.55 20.21 -15.53
N ASP A 93 11.43 19.73 -14.66
CA ASP A 93 12.25 18.55 -14.94
C ASP A 93 11.70 17.27 -14.28
N VAL A 94 11.94 16.12 -14.90
CA VAL A 94 11.52 14.81 -14.36
C VAL A 94 12.74 13.90 -14.27
N TYR A 95 13.00 13.40 -13.07
CA TYR A 95 14.13 12.53 -12.76
C TYR A 95 13.64 11.19 -12.24
N ILE A 96 14.30 10.10 -12.62
CA ILE A 96 14.09 8.77 -12.03
C ILE A 96 15.16 8.51 -10.97
N HIS A 97 14.74 8.01 -9.82
CA HIS A 97 15.62 7.45 -8.80
C HIS A 97 15.23 5.99 -8.56
N ARG A 98 16.17 5.05 -8.72
CA ARG A 98 15.91 3.63 -8.47
C ARG A 98 16.34 3.25 -7.06
N GLY A 99 15.41 2.68 -6.29
CA GLY A 99 15.64 2.20 -4.94
C GLY A 99 16.45 0.89 -4.88
N GLY A 100 16.68 0.41 -3.65
CA GLY A 100 17.49 -0.77 -3.36
C GLY A 100 16.72 -2.03 -2.95
N GLY A 101 15.39 -2.04 -3.09
CA GLY A 101 14.55 -3.19 -2.73
C GLY A 101 14.22 -3.27 -1.24
N ALA A 102 13.56 -2.24 -0.70
CA ALA A 102 13.16 -2.19 0.70
C ALA A 102 11.78 -1.53 0.83
N TYR A 103 10.76 -2.26 1.27
CA TYR A 103 9.39 -1.79 1.36
C TYR A 103 9.23 -0.55 2.26
N ILE A 104 10.05 -0.42 3.30
CA ILE A 104 10.05 0.77 4.16
C ILE A 104 10.44 2.05 3.42
N CYS A 105 11.20 1.96 2.32
CA CYS A 105 11.52 3.13 1.49
C CYS A 105 10.30 3.68 0.75
N GLY A 106 9.17 2.96 0.72
CA GLY A 106 7.90 3.44 0.17
C GLY A 106 7.11 4.27 1.17
N GLU A 107 7.54 4.38 2.42
CA GLU A 107 6.98 5.33 3.37
C GLU A 107 7.38 6.76 3.01
N GLU A 108 6.44 7.71 3.06
CA GLU A 108 6.60 9.10 2.60
C GLU A 108 7.93 9.75 3.02
N THR A 109 8.30 9.67 4.30
CA THR A 109 9.49 10.35 4.82
C THR A 109 10.76 9.52 4.67
N ALA A 110 10.66 8.19 4.71
CA ALA A 110 11.77 7.29 4.42
C ALA A 110 12.20 7.37 2.94
N LEU A 111 11.24 7.56 2.04
CA LEU A 111 11.47 7.72 0.61
C LEU A 111 12.34 8.95 0.34
N ILE A 112 12.02 10.07 0.99
CA ILE A 112 12.81 11.31 0.94
C ILE A 112 14.25 11.05 1.41
N GLU A 113 14.42 10.38 2.56
CA GLU A 113 15.75 10.03 3.08
C GLU A 113 16.53 9.11 2.13
N SER A 114 15.85 8.15 1.50
CA SER A 114 16.45 7.26 0.52
C SER A 114 16.93 8.00 -0.73
N ILE A 115 16.13 8.94 -1.27
CA ILE A 115 16.53 9.76 -2.43
C ILE A 115 17.75 10.62 -2.07
N GLU A 116 17.81 11.14 -0.85
CA GLU A 116 18.95 11.93 -0.34
C GLU A 116 20.24 11.11 -0.14
N GLY A 117 20.22 9.80 -0.44
CA GLY A 117 21.36 8.90 -0.29
C GLY A 117 21.61 8.45 1.14
N LYS A 118 20.66 8.69 2.06
CA LYS A 118 20.71 8.15 3.42
C LYS A 118 20.02 6.78 3.45
N GLN A 119 20.08 6.12 4.61
CA GLN A 119 19.26 4.92 4.82
C GLN A 119 17.77 5.29 4.78
N GLY A 120 16.92 4.44 4.22
CA GLY A 120 15.45 4.60 4.20
C GLY A 120 14.80 4.47 5.57
N LYS A 121 15.16 5.35 6.49
CA LYS A 121 14.65 5.44 7.86
C LYS A 121 13.74 6.66 7.96
N PRO A 122 12.45 6.50 8.29
CA PRO A 122 11.50 7.60 8.39
C PRO A 122 11.97 8.77 9.27
N ARG A 123 11.52 9.98 8.91
CA ARG A 123 11.67 11.18 9.74
C ARG A 123 10.53 11.24 10.76
N LEU A 124 10.83 11.71 11.97
CA LEU A 124 9.78 12.01 12.94
C LEU A 124 9.00 13.26 12.47
N LYS A 125 7.67 13.20 12.51
CA LYS A 125 6.81 14.36 12.30
C LYS A 125 6.55 15.04 13.66
N PRO A 126 6.75 16.37 13.82
CA PRO A 126 7.28 17.39 12.89
C PRO A 126 8.83 17.43 12.78
N PRO A 127 9.41 18.03 11.69
CA PRO A 127 8.76 18.81 10.63
C PRO A 127 8.13 17.96 9.51
N PHE A 128 7.06 18.49 8.91
CA PHE A 128 6.37 17.82 7.79
C PHE A 128 7.08 18.05 6.45
N PRO A 129 7.01 17.09 5.49
CA PRO A 129 7.64 17.23 4.18
C PRO A 129 7.22 18.47 3.39
N ALA A 130 5.96 18.89 3.55
CA ALA A 130 5.42 20.09 2.92
C ALA A 130 6.16 21.39 3.33
N ASP A 131 6.86 21.38 4.47
CA ASP A 131 7.72 22.48 4.91
C ASP A 131 9.21 22.15 4.72
N VAL A 132 9.64 20.94 5.12
CA VAL A 132 11.05 20.50 5.07
C VAL A 132 11.10 19.03 4.61
N GLY A 133 11.10 18.83 3.30
CA GLY A 133 11.16 17.53 2.64
C GLY A 133 12.52 17.28 1.97
N LEU A 134 12.48 16.95 0.67
CA LEU A 134 13.63 16.56 -0.13
C LEU A 134 14.66 17.69 -0.23
N PHE A 135 15.91 17.39 0.11
CA PHE A 135 17.02 18.34 0.19
C PHE A 135 16.72 19.54 1.09
N GLY A 136 15.91 19.32 2.12
CA GLY A 136 15.42 20.38 3.00
C GLY A 136 14.52 21.39 2.29
N CYS A 137 13.89 21.04 1.17
CA CYS A 137 12.97 21.88 0.41
C CYS A 137 11.51 21.42 0.56
N PRO A 138 10.51 22.31 0.42
CA PRO A 138 9.09 21.92 0.47
C PRO A 138 8.78 20.84 -0.56
N THR A 139 8.25 19.70 -0.10
CA THR A 139 8.03 18.52 -0.94
C THR A 139 6.69 17.86 -0.63
N THR A 140 6.00 17.41 -1.66
CA THR A 140 4.84 16.51 -1.54
C THR A 140 5.19 15.14 -2.09
N VAL A 141 4.80 14.08 -1.38
CA VAL A 141 4.96 12.70 -1.85
C VAL A 141 3.58 12.15 -2.22
N ASN A 142 3.44 11.66 -3.45
CA ASN A 142 2.19 11.09 -3.93
C ASN A 142 2.44 9.78 -4.68
N ASN A 143 1.53 8.82 -4.57
CA ASN A 143 1.63 7.56 -5.28
C ASN A 143 1.41 7.75 -6.81
N ILE A 144 1.99 6.84 -7.60
CA ILE A 144 1.88 6.83 -9.07
C ILE A 144 0.44 6.90 -9.55
N GLU A 145 -0.46 6.08 -9.01
CA GLU A 145 -1.89 6.07 -9.40
C GLU A 145 -2.55 7.44 -9.24
N THR A 146 -2.29 8.13 -8.12
CA THR A 146 -2.84 9.46 -7.87
C THR A 146 -2.33 10.48 -8.88
N ILE A 147 -1.02 10.46 -9.16
CA ILE A 147 -0.39 11.40 -10.09
C ILE A 147 -0.86 11.13 -11.52
N ALA A 148 -0.86 9.87 -11.97
CA ALA A 148 -1.29 9.46 -13.30
C ALA A 148 -2.79 9.71 -13.56
N SER A 149 -3.62 9.70 -12.52
CA SER A 149 -5.05 10.02 -12.65
C SER A 149 -5.29 11.53 -12.84
N SER A 150 -4.37 12.38 -12.36
CA SER A 150 -4.58 13.84 -12.30
C SER A 150 -4.84 14.51 -13.65
N PRO A 151 -4.15 14.19 -14.77
CA PRO A 151 -4.42 14.86 -16.04
C PRO A 151 -5.82 14.56 -16.56
N THR A 152 -6.26 13.31 -16.45
CA THR A 152 -7.61 12.89 -16.89
C THR A 152 -8.69 13.58 -16.08
N ILE A 153 -8.50 13.73 -14.76
CA ILE A 153 -9.41 14.50 -13.90
C ILE A 153 -9.46 15.96 -14.33
N CYS A 154 -8.31 16.60 -14.59
CA CYS A 154 -8.26 17.99 -15.05
C CYS A 154 -8.94 18.19 -16.40
N ARG A 155 -8.80 17.23 -17.33
CA ARG A 155 -9.42 17.29 -18.66
C ARG A 155 -10.93 17.06 -18.65
N ARG A 156 -11.41 16.11 -17.85
CA ARG A 156 -12.83 15.71 -17.80
C ARG A 156 -13.65 16.48 -16.75
N GLY A 157 -12.98 17.12 -15.80
CA GLY A 157 -13.59 17.88 -14.72
C GLY A 157 -13.71 17.07 -13.42
N GLY A 158 -13.60 17.77 -12.29
CA GLY A 158 -13.71 17.15 -10.96
C GLY A 158 -15.08 16.56 -10.67
N GLU A 159 -16.15 17.15 -11.22
CA GLU A 159 -17.52 16.63 -11.07
C GLU A 159 -17.69 15.25 -11.72
N TRP A 160 -17.06 15.03 -12.88
CA TRP A 160 -17.05 13.71 -13.53
C TRP A 160 -16.38 12.66 -12.63
N PHE A 161 -15.22 12.97 -12.07
CA PHE A 161 -14.54 12.03 -11.18
C PHE A 161 -15.32 11.80 -9.87
N ALA A 162 -15.96 12.86 -9.35
CA ALA A 162 -16.81 12.78 -8.16
C ALA A 162 -18.13 12.03 -8.39
N SER A 163 -18.55 11.81 -9.64
CA SER A 163 -19.74 11.02 -9.97
C SER A 163 -19.57 9.52 -9.71
N PHE A 164 -18.33 9.04 -9.53
CA PHE A 164 -18.03 7.67 -9.14
C PHE A 164 -17.85 7.55 -7.63
N GLY A 165 -18.21 6.38 -7.09
CA GLY A 165 -18.15 6.08 -5.67
C GLY A 165 -19.18 6.84 -4.83
N ARG A 166 -19.16 6.60 -3.52
CA ARG A 166 -20.08 7.26 -2.58
C ARG A 166 -19.47 8.55 -2.02
N GLU A 167 -20.28 9.30 -1.28
CA GLU A 167 -19.84 10.51 -0.60
C GLU A 167 -18.54 10.25 0.20
N ARG A 168 -17.57 11.18 0.08
CA ARG A 168 -16.22 11.10 0.68
C ARG A 168 -15.31 10.01 0.12
N ASN A 169 -15.80 9.18 -0.80
CA ASN A 169 -15.08 8.06 -1.42
C ASN A 169 -15.24 8.11 -2.93
N HIS A 170 -14.72 9.17 -3.55
CA HIS A 170 -14.95 9.50 -4.95
C HIS A 170 -13.89 8.94 -5.90
N GLY A 171 -14.33 8.55 -7.10
CA GLY A 171 -13.45 8.21 -8.22
C GLY A 171 -13.36 6.74 -8.55
N THR A 172 -12.43 6.42 -9.43
CA THR A 172 -12.03 5.05 -9.77
C THR A 172 -10.78 4.64 -8.98
N LYS A 173 -10.55 3.34 -8.91
CA LYS A 173 -9.40 2.75 -8.24
C LYS A 173 -8.89 1.57 -9.07
N LEU A 174 -7.57 1.45 -9.20
CA LEU A 174 -6.94 0.23 -9.68
C LEU A 174 -6.93 -0.81 -8.55
N PHE A 175 -7.75 -1.85 -8.70
CA PHE A 175 -7.83 -2.99 -7.81
C PHE A 175 -6.90 -4.09 -8.28
N ASN A 176 -6.11 -4.66 -7.37
CA ASN A 176 -5.31 -5.86 -7.64
C ASN A 176 -5.98 -7.06 -6.96
N ILE A 177 -6.57 -7.97 -7.73
CA ILE A 177 -7.23 -9.17 -7.20
C ILE A 177 -6.28 -10.35 -7.31
N SER A 178 -5.85 -10.88 -6.18
CA SER A 178 -4.86 -11.95 -6.07
C SER A 178 -5.30 -13.06 -5.11
N GLY A 179 -4.54 -14.16 -5.07
CA GLY A 179 -4.81 -15.29 -4.17
C GLY A 179 -5.71 -16.36 -4.80
N HIS A 180 -6.62 -16.92 -4.03
CA HIS A 180 -7.47 -18.06 -4.38
C HIS A 180 -8.72 -17.67 -5.19
N VAL A 181 -8.52 -16.98 -6.31
CA VAL A 181 -9.53 -16.68 -7.34
C VAL A 181 -9.25 -17.46 -8.62
N ASN A 182 -10.23 -17.56 -9.52
CA ASN A 182 -10.07 -18.29 -10.78
C ASN A 182 -9.15 -17.56 -11.76
N ASN A 183 -9.27 -16.23 -11.86
CA ASN A 183 -8.48 -15.39 -12.76
C ASN A 183 -7.93 -14.17 -12.00
N PRO A 184 -6.77 -14.27 -11.33
CA PRO A 184 -6.12 -13.11 -10.70
C PRO A 184 -5.86 -12.00 -11.74
N CYS A 185 -6.18 -10.75 -11.40
CA CYS A 185 -6.09 -9.63 -12.35
C CYS A 185 -5.91 -8.28 -11.64
N THR A 186 -5.37 -7.31 -12.38
CA THR A 186 -5.49 -5.89 -12.04
C THR A 186 -6.58 -5.27 -12.91
N VAL A 187 -7.52 -4.55 -12.30
CA VAL A 187 -8.64 -3.93 -13.01
C VAL A 187 -8.94 -2.55 -12.43
N GLU A 188 -9.21 -1.58 -13.30
CA GLU A 188 -9.73 -0.28 -12.89
C GLU A 188 -11.26 -0.37 -12.75
N GLU A 189 -11.79 0.05 -11.60
CA GLU A 189 -13.23 0.04 -11.35
C GLU A 189 -13.64 1.20 -10.44
N SER A 190 -14.92 1.57 -10.44
CA SER A 190 -15.46 2.57 -9.52
C SER A 190 -15.19 2.18 -8.07
N MET A 191 -14.82 3.17 -7.25
CA MET A 191 -14.87 3.02 -5.80
C MET A 191 -16.29 2.71 -5.32
N SER A 192 -16.40 2.16 -4.11
CA SER A 192 -17.66 1.73 -3.48
C SER A 192 -18.38 0.56 -4.19
N ILE A 193 -17.71 -0.14 -5.10
CA ILE A 193 -18.20 -1.41 -5.64
C ILE A 193 -18.28 -2.47 -4.53
N PRO A 194 -19.34 -3.32 -4.46
CA PRO A 194 -19.38 -4.45 -3.53
C PRO A 194 -18.20 -5.41 -3.77
N LEU A 195 -17.51 -5.85 -2.70
CA LEU A 195 -16.36 -6.74 -2.79
C LEU A 195 -16.70 -8.04 -3.54
N LYS A 196 -17.87 -8.61 -3.24
CA LYS A 196 -18.38 -9.82 -3.91
C LYS A 196 -18.56 -9.60 -5.41
N GLU A 197 -19.17 -8.49 -5.80
CA GLU A 197 -19.38 -8.15 -7.21
C GLU A 197 -18.04 -7.99 -7.93
N LEU A 198 -17.09 -7.28 -7.32
CA LEU A 198 -15.76 -7.07 -7.87
C LEU A 198 -15.03 -8.41 -8.15
N ILE A 199 -15.04 -9.34 -7.20
CA ILE A 199 -14.39 -10.66 -7.35
C ILE A 199 -15.12 -11.53 -8.38
N GLU A 200 -16.45 -11.64 -8.29
CA GLU A 200 -17.24 -12.50 -9.18
C GLU A 200 -17.18 -12.00 -10.62
N ARG A 201 -17.26 -10.68 -10.84
CA ARG A 201 -17.26 -10.07 -12.18
C ARG A 201 -15.89 -10.12 -12.84
N HIS A 202 -14.85 -9.66 -12.15
CA HIS A 202 -13.55 -9.40 -12.79
C HIS A 202 -12.54 -10.53 -12.62
N ALA A 203 -12.55 -11.21 -11.47
CA ALA A 203 -11.64 -12.34 -11.22
C ALA A 203 -12.26 -13.72 -11.50
N GLY A 204 -13.49 -13.75 -12.03
CA GLY A 204 -14.24 -14.97 -12.33
C GLY A 204 -14.65 -15.77 -11.09
N GLY A 205 -14.73 -15.12 -9.93
CA GLY A 205 -15.14 -15.74 -8.68
C GLY A 205 -14.01 -16.39 -7.87
N VAL A 206 -14.36 -16.75 -6.63
CA VAL A 206 -13.47 -17.50 -5.72
C VAL A 206 -13.28 -18.92 -6.26
N ARG A 207 -12.08 -19.49 -6.11
CA ARG A 207 -11.82 -20.88 -6.50
C ARG A 207 -12.78 -21.81 -5.78
N GLY A 208 -13.56 -22.59 -6.52
CA GLY A 208 -14.60 -23.47 -5.96
C GLY A 208 -15.92 -22.76 -5.58
N GLY A 209 -16.11 -21.51 -6.01
CA GLY A 209 -17.32 -20.72 -5.78
C GLY A 209 -17.26 -19.89 -4.50
N TRP A 210 -18.14 -18.89 -4.40
CA TRP A 210 -18.19 -17.94 -3.27
C TRP A 210 -18.32 -18.62 -1.90
N ASP A 211 -19.03 -19.74 -1.82
CA ASP A 211 -19.18 -20.49 -0.56
C ASP A 211 -17.89 -21.20 -0.11
N ASN A 212 -16.90 -21.32 -0.98
CA ASN A 212 -15.57 -21.77 -0.63
C ASN A 212 -14.67 -20.66 -0.07
N LEU A 213 -15.15 -19.41 0.00
CA LEU A 213 -14.40 -18.32 0.60
C LEU A 213 -14.19 -18.54 2.10
N LEU A 214 -12.96 -18.33 2.57
CA LEU A 214 -12.62 -18.29 3.98
C LEU A 214 -12.56 -16.83 4.46
N ALA A 215 -11.71 -16.03 3.80
CA ALA A 215 -11.40 -14.67 4.22
C ALA A 215 -10.78 -13.85 3.08
N VAL A 216 -10.78 -12.53 3.24
CA VAL A 216 -10.15 -11.59 2.31
C VAL A 216 -9.34 -10.56 3.09
N ILE A 217 -8.15 -10.21 2.60
CA ILE A 217 -7.47 -8.97 2.99
C ILE A 217 -7.81 -7.93 1.91
N PRO A 218 -8.61 -6.90 2.21
CA PRO A 218 -9.24 -6.09 1.17
C PRO A 218 -8.35 -4.96 0.65
N GLY A 219 -7.52 -4.35 1.50
CA GLY A 219 -6.75 -3.17 1.12
C GLY A 219 -5.34 -3.41 0.62
N GLY A 220 -4.71 -4.48 1.07
CA GLY A 220 -3.27 -4.73 0.97
C GLY A 220 -2.79 -5.36 2.27
N SER A 221 -1.56 -5.88 2.30
CA SER A 221 -1.07 -6.64 3.46
C SER A 221 -1.11 -5.89 4.78
N SER A 222 -1.16 -4.56 4.75
CA SER A 222 -1.24 -3.70 5.93
C SER A 222 -2.62 -3.73 6.61
N THR A 223 -3.65 -4.27 5.95
CA THR A 223 -5.04 -4.18 6.42
C THR A 223 -5.51 -5.46 7.13
N PRO A 224 -6.38 -5.36 8.15
CA PRO A 224 -6.95 -6.53 8.82
C PRO A 224 -7.73 -7.43 7.85
N VAL A 225 -7.55 -8.74 8.00
CA VAL A 225 -8.35 -9.74 7.28
C VAL A 225 -9.83 -9.67 7.72
N ILE A 226 -10.76 -9.82 6.77
CA ILE A 226 -12.20 -9.93 7.01
C ILE A 226 -12.72 -11.33 6.65
N PRO A 227 -13.60 -11.93 7.48
CA PRO A 227 -14.18 -13.24 7.20
C PRO A 227 -15.26 -13.15 6.11
N LYS A 228 -15.60 -14.29 5.50
CA LYS A 228 -16.64 -14.39 4.45
C LYS A 228 -17.94 -13.65 4.81
N SER A 229 -18.41 -13.75 6.06
CA SER A 229 -19.68 -13.13 6.50
C SER A 229 -19.71 -11.61 6.33
N ILE A 230 -18.56 -10.94 6.44
CA ILE A 230 -18.42 -9.49 6.19
C ILE A 230 -18.24 -9.24 4.69
N CYS A 231 -17.48 -10.11 4.01
CA CYS A 231 -17.24 -10.02 2.57
C CYS A 231 -18.54 -10.09 1.74
N ASP A 232 -19.58 -10.72 2.27
CA ASP A 232 -20.90 -10.87 1.62
C ASP A 232 -21.57 -9.51 1.33
N THR A 233 -21.30 -8.47 2.12
CA THR A 233 -22.01 -7.17 2.03
C THR A 233 -21.12 -5.94 1.96
N VAL A 234 -19.81 -6.07 2.20
CA VAL A 234 -18.91 -4.92 2.30
C VAL A 234 -18.66 -4.25 0.95
N LEU A 235 -18.56 -2.92 0.98
CA LEU A 235 -18.17 -2.10 -0.16
C LEU A 235 -16.66 -1.85 -0.16
N MET A 236 -16.08 -1.74 -1.34
CA MET A 236 -14.67 -1.44 -1.55
C MET A 236 -14.43 0.07 -1.58
N ASP A 237 -14.48 0.68 -0.40
CA ASP A 237 -14.10 2.08 -0.17
C ASP A 237 -13.50 2.29 1.24
N PHE A 238 -12.95 3.47 1.49
CA PHE A 238 -12.21 3.75 2.73
C PHE A 238 -13.12 3.68 3.96
N ASP A 239 -14.27 4.36 3.92
CA ASP A 239 -15.15 4.44 5.08
C ASP A 239 -15.79 3.08 5.42
N ALA A 240 -16.18 2.25 4.44
CA ALA A 240 -16.93 1.01 4.67
C ALA A 240 -16.02 -0.05 5.27
N LEU A 241 -14.77 -0.09 4.78
CA LEU A 241 -13.78 -1.01 5.30
C LEU A 241 -13.31 -0.61 6.71
N MET A 242 -13.26 0.69 7.03
CA MET A 242 -13.02 1.13 8.41
C MET A 242 -14.17 0.74 9.35
N GLU A 243 -15.43 0.87 8.92
CA GLU A 243 -16.62 0.50 9.72
C GLU A 243 -16.62 -0.99 10.11
N VAL A 244 -16.12 -1.87 9.23
CA VAL A 244 -15.96 -3.30 9.52
C VAL A 244 -14.62 -3.66 10.18
N GLN A 245 -13.93 -2.65 10.73
CA GLN A 245 -12.66 -2.76 11.44
C GLN A 245 -11.52 -3.35 10.59
N SER A 246 -11.54 -3.08 9.29
CA SER A 246 -10.45 -3.30 8.34
C SER A 246 -10.01 -1.94 7.76
N GLY A 247 -9.51 -1.91 6.53
CA GLY A 247 -9.19 -0.67 5.83
C GLY A 247 -9.00 -0.90 4.33
N LEU A 248 -9.08 0.18 3.56
CA LEU A 248 -8.68 0.21 2.17
C LEU A 248 -7.32 0.91 2.06
N GLY A 249 -6.27 0.15 1.76
CA GLY A 249 -4.92 0.66 1.51
C GLY A 249 -4.71 0.91 0.02
N THR A 250 -3.85 0.10 -0.59
CA THR A 250 -3.56 0.14 -2.03
C THR A 250 -4.64 -0.49 -2.91
N ALA A 251 -5.70 -1.04 -2.32
CA ALA A 251 -6.74 -1.85 -2.96
C ALA A 251 -6.21 -3.18 -3.55
N ALA A 252 -5.19 -3.72 -2.89
CA ALA A 252 -4.61 -5.02 -3.16
C ALA A 252 -5.37 -6.13 -2.40
N ILE A 253 -6.36 -6.70 -3.07
CA ILE A 253 -7.25 -7.71 -2.54
C ILE A 253 -6.54 -9.07 -2.57
N VAL A 254 -6.38 -9.69 -1.40
CA VAL A 254 -5.86 -11.06 -1.26
C VAL A 254 -6.98 -11.98 -0.81
N VAL A 255 -7.45 -12.81 -1.74
CA VAL A 255 -8.54 -13.76 -1.51
C VAL A 255 -8.00 -15.08 -0.97
N MET A 256 -8.60 -15.60 0.09
CA MET A 256 -8.25 -16.90 0.68
C MET A 256 -9.49 -17.79 0.74
N ASP A 257 -9.45 -18.92 0.04
CA ASP A 257 -10.47 -19.96 0.14
C ASP A 257 -10.26 -20.88 1.37
N LYS A 258 -11.20 -21.79 1.65
CA LYS A 258 -11.16 -22.71 2.80
C LYS A 258 -10.01 -23.72 2.79
N SER A 259 -9.25 -23.83 1.70
CA SER A 259 -8.04 -24.65 1.67
C SER A 259 -6.83 -23.95 2.31
N ALA A 260 -6.90 -22.64 2.54
CA ALA A 260 -5.81 -21.86 3.11
C ALA A 260 -5.65 -22.11 4.61
N ASP A 261 -4.39 -22.23 5.07
CA ASP A 261 -4.05 -22.09 6.48
C ASP A 261 -3.92 -20.60 6.82
N ILE A 262 -5.02 -20.00 7.31
CA ILE A 262 -5.08 -18.56 7.60
C ILE A 262 -4.02 -18.12 8.62
N ILE A 263 -3.71 -18.96 9.61
CA ILE A 263 -2.68 -18.66 10.61
C ILE A 263 -1.30 -18.59 9.92
N ARG A 264 -1.02 -19.52 9.01
CA ARG A 264 0.22 -19.51 8.21
C ARG A 264 0.30 -18.30 7.28
N CYS A 265 -0.80 -17.93 6.63
CA CYS A 265 -0.85 -16.75 5.76
C CYS A 265 -0.46 -15.48 6.54
N ILE A 266 -1.08 -15.25 7.69
CA ILE A 266 -0.79 -14.08 8.52
C ILE A 266 0.61 -14.18 9.15
N ALA A 267 1.09 -15.37 9.54
CA ALA A 267 2.46 -15.56 10.01
C ALA A 267 3.50 -15.20 8.92
N ARG A 268 3.19 -15.47 7.64
CA ARG A 268 4.05 -15.07 6.52
C ARG A 268 4.09 -13.56 6.35
N LEU A 269 2.97 -12.86 6.59
CA LEU A 269 2.93 -11.40 6.63
C LEU A 269 3.74 -10.85 7.81
N SER A 270 3.62 -11.42 9.00
CA SER A 270 4.47 -11.04 10.14
C SER A 270 5.97 -11.23 9.83
N ALA A 271 6.32 -12.27 9.08
CA ALA A 271 7.70 -12.49 8.62
C ALA A 271 8.15 -11.43 7.60
N PHE A 272 7.26 -11.01 6.71
CA PHE A 272 7.50 -9.90 5.79
C PHE A 272 7.75 -8.59 6.55
N TYR A 273 6.85 -8.19 7.46
CA TYR A 273 7.04 -6.97 8.24
C TYR A 273 8.28 -7.00 9.15
N LYS A 274 8.66 -8.17 9.68
CA LYS A 274 9.93 -8.32 10.39
C LYS A 274 11.14 -8.12 9.47
N HIS A 275 11.06 -8.56 8.22
CA HIS A 275 12.15 -8.44 7.24
C HIS A 275 12.31 -7.00 6.77
N GLU A 276 11.19 -6.34 6.46
CA GLU A 276 11.14 -5.00 5.86
C GLU A 276 11.19 -3.85 6.88
N SER A 277 11.26 -4.14 8.18
CA SER A 277 11.42 -3.11 9.19
C SER A 277 12.80 -2.45 9.07
N CYS A 278 12.86 -1.12 8.98
CA CYS A 278 14.14 -0.38 9.02
C CYS A 278 14.85 -0.43 10.39
N GLY A 279 14.18 -0.95 11.42
CA GLY A 279 14.74 -1.12 12.75
C GLY A 279 14.95 0.18 13.56
N GLN A 280 14.42 1.32 13.12
CA GLN A 280 14.65 2.61 13.80
C GLN A 280 13.96 2.69 15.16
N CYS A 281 12.64 2.46 15.23
CA CYS A 281 11.87 2.55 16.47
C CYS A 281 11.81 1.21 17.20
N THR A 282 12.04 1.24 18.52
CA THR A 282 12.05 0.03 19.37
C THR A 282 10.74 -0.76 19.34
N PRO A 283 9.54 -0.14 19.41
CA PRO A 283 8.28 -0.88 19.35
C PRO A 283 8.15 -1.70 18.07
N CYS A 284 8.47 -1.13 16.90
CA CYS A 284 8.46 -1.88 15.64
C CYS A 284 9.58 -2.93 15.57
N ARG A 285 10.83 -2.53 15.83
CA ARG A 285 12.02 -3.40 15.67
C ARG A 285 11.91 -4.67 16.50
N GLU A 286 11.61 -4.52 17.79
CA GLU A 286 11.53 -5.64 18.72
C GLU A 286 10.15 -6.30 18.67
N GLY A 287 9.09 -5.50 18.57
CA GLY A 287 7.72 -5.97 18.55
C GLY A 287 7.38 -6.83 17.34
N CYS A 288 7.82 -6.47 16.12
CA CYS A 288 7.60 -7.30 14.93
C CYS A 288 8.29 -8.67 15.05
N ASN A 289 9.50 -8.70 15.61
CA ASN A 289 10.21 -9.96 15.89
C ASN A 289 9.47 -10.79 16.94
N TRP A 290 8.92 -10.16 17.97
CA TRP A 290 8.15 -10.85 18.99
C TRP A 290 6.84 -11.42 18.43
N MET A 291 6.07 -10.60 17.70
CA MET A 291 4.85 -11.04 17.02
C MET A 291 5.12 -12.25 16.12
N LEU A 292 6.18 -12.21 15.31
CA LEU A 292 6.56 -13.33 14.44
C LEU A 292 6.80 -14.62 15.24
N LYS A 293 7.53 -14.56 16.36
CA LYS A 293 7.79 -15.74 17.20
C LYS A 293 6.51 -16.35 17.76
N ILE A 294 5.55 -15.52 18.20
CA ILE A 294 4.27 -16.01 18.69
C ILE A 294 3.43 -16.58 17.53
N MET A 295 3.40 -15.90 16.39
CA MET A 295 2.71 -16.37 15.19
C MET A 295 3.23 -17.73 14.69
N GLN A 296 4.55 -17.97 14.74
CA GLN A 296 5.14 -19.28 14.43
C GLN A 296 4.68 -20.39 15.41
N ARG A 297 4.50 -20.04 16.68
CA ARG A 297 3.92 -20.96 17.67
C ARG A 297 2.44 -21.21 17.42
N PHE A 298 1.66 -20.19 17.05
CA PHE A 298 0.26 -20.37 16.64
C PHE A 298 0.15 -21.26 15.41
N GLN A 299 1.03 -21.10 14.42
CA GLN A 299 1.05 -21.93 13.21
C GLN A 299 1.23 -23.42 13.54
N THR A 300 2.07 -23.76 14.52
CA THR A 300 2.31 -25.14 14.96
C THR A 300 1.31 -25.64 16.01
N GLY A 301 0.58 -24.73 16.67
CA GLY A 301 -0.26 -25.02 17.83
C GLY A 301 0.51 -25.11 19.16
N ASN A 302 1.83 -24.93 19.16
CA ASN A 302 2.68 -24.97 20.36
C ASN A 302 2.67 -23.64 21.12
N ALA A 303 1.49 -23.20 21.54
CA ALA A 303 1.27 -21.98 22.29
C ALA A 303 0.25 -22.20 23.40
N LYS A 304 0.20 -21.28 24.35
CA LYS A 304 -0.82 -21.28 25.41
C LYS A 304 -1.96 -20.33 25.07
N GLU A 305 -3.12 -20.57 25.65
CA GLU A 305 -4.31 -19.75 25.38
C GLU A 305 -4.12 -18.29 25.83
N GLU A 306 -3.37 -18.04 26.91
CA GLU A 306 -3.06 -16.67 27.36
C GLU A 306 -2.24 -15.89 26.33
N GLU A 307 -1.51 -16.58 25.46
CA GLU A 307 -0.71 -15.93 24.41
C GLU A 307 -1.57 -15.24 23.35
N ILE A 308 -2.85 -15.61 23.19
CA ILE A 308 -3.77 -14.95 22.26
C ILE A 308 -4.00 -13.51 22.70
N GLN A 309 -4.38 -13.32 23.96
CA GLN A 309 -4.59 -12.00 24.54
C GLN A 309 -3.27 -11.23 24.63
N PHE A 310 -2.19 -11.90 25.04
CA PHE A 310 -0.87 -11.29 25.10
C PHE A 310 -0.39 -10.77 23.73
N LEU A 311 -0.56 -11.55 22.66
CA LEU A 311 -0.18 -11.11 21.30
C LEU A 311 -1.03 -9.92 20.84
N TYR A 312 -2.32 -9.91 21.19
CA TYR A 312 -3.17 -8.75 20.92
C TYR A 312 -2.66 -7.50 21.62
N GLU A 313 -2.28 -7.59 22.89
CA GLU A 313 -1.70 -6.49 23.65
C GLU A 313 -0.35 -6.03 23.08
N VAL A 314 0.54 -6.95 22.70
CA VAL A 314 1.79 -6.62 22.02
C VAL A 314 1.51 -5.85 20.73
N SER A 315 0.53 -6.28 19.93
CA SER A 315 0.19 -5.58 18.69
C SER A 315 -0.30 -4.15 18.95
N LYS A 316 -1.02 -3.91 20.06
CA LYS A 316 -1.49 -2.58 20.49
C LYS A 316 -0.38 -1.70 21.07
N GLN A 317 0.68 -2.30 21.61
CA GLN A 317 1.88 -1.57 22.04
C GLN A 317 2.76 -1.14 20.86
N ILE A 318 2.64 -1.82 19.71
CA ILE A 318 3.31 -1.41 18.48
C ILE A 318 2.51 -0.28 17.82
N GLU A 319 1.22 -0.51 17.60
CA GLU A 319 0.29 0.47 17.04
C GLU A 319 0.30 1.79 17.83
N GLY A 320 0.42 2.92 17.13
CA GLY A 320 0.42 4.25 17.76
C GLY A 320 1.70 4.64 18.51
N HIS A 321 2.70 3.76 18.60
CA HIS A 321 3.96 4.02 19.30
C HIS A 321 5.19 3.95 18.37
N THR A 322 4.96 3.87 17.05
CA THR A 322 6.00 3.83 16.02
C THR A 322 6.18 5.17 15.31
N ILE A 323 7.34 5.36 14.69
CA ILE A 323 7.66 6.63 13.97
C ILE A 323 6.79 6.79 12.73
N CYS A 324 6.47 5.67 12.05
CA CYS A 324 5.68 5.65 10.84
C CYS A 324 4.59 4.57 10.91
N ALA A 325 3.68 4.62 9.94
CA ALA A 325 2.53 3.72 9.78
C ALA A 325 2.90 2.24 9.53
N PHE A 326 4.19 1.91 9.38
CA PHE A 326 4.65 0.54 9.25
C PHE A 326 4.30 -0.32 10.47
N GLY A 327 4.32 0.28 11.68
CA GLY A 327 3.98 -0.43 12.91
C GLY A 327 2.52 -0.90 12.91
N GLU A 328 1.62 0.00 12.52
CA GLU A 328 0.20 -0.27 12.28
C GLU A 328 0.03 -1.38 11.23
N GLY A 329 0.68 -1.26 10.07
CA GLY A 329 0.63 -2.27 9.01
C GLY A 329 1.15 -3.64 9.46
N ALA A 330 2.12 -3.70 10.37
CA ALA A 330 2.60 -4.95 10.94
C ALA A 330 1.66 -5.55 11.99
N ALA A 331 0.98 -4.71 12.77
CA ALA A 331 0.11 -5.10 13.87
C ALA A 331 -1.30 -5.51 13.40
N TRP A 332 -1.88 -4.77 12.45
CA TRP A 332 -3.26 -4.92 12.01
C TRP A 332 -3.61 -6.30 11.41
N PRO A 333 -2.75 -6.97 10.61
CA PRO A 333 -3.04 -8.32 10.12
C PRO A 333 -3.16 -9.33 11.25
N VAL A 334 -2.32 -9.20 12.29
CA VAL A 334 -2.36 -10.05 13.49
C VAL A 334 -3.61 -9.75 14.31
N GLN A 335 -3.97 -8.48 14.48
CA GLN A 335 -5.22 -8.08 15.15
C GLN A 335 -6.45 -8.63 14.43
N GLY A 336 -6.51 -8.55 13.10
CA GLY A 336 -7.60 -9.10 12.30
C GLY A 336 -7.72 -10.63 12.45
N LEU A 337 -6.58 -11.33 12.44
CA LEU A 337 -6.55 -12.77 12.68
C LEU A 337 -7.11 -13.11 14.07
N ILE A 338 -6.63 -12.46 15.12
CA ILE A 338 -7.11 -12.72 16.49
C ILE A 338 -8.60 -12.44 16.58
N ARG A 339 -9.07 -11.29 16.06
CA ARG A 339 -10.47 -10.88 16.13
C ARG A 339 -11.42 -11.87 15.48
N HIS A 340 -11.08 -12.38 14.30
CA HIS A 340 -12.02 -13.18 13.50
C HIS A 340 -11.75 -14.70 13.55
N PHE A 341 -10.51 -15.11 13.84
CA PHE A 341 -10.05 -16.49 13.73
C PHE A 341 -9.46 -17.04 15.04
N THR A 342 -9.74 -16.43 16.20
CA THR A 342 -9.44 -17.04 17.51
C THR A 342 -9.95 -18.49 17.63
N PRO A 343 -11.17 -18.86 17.16
CA PRO A 343 -11.61 -20.25 17.18
C PRO A 343 -10.66 -21.20 16.43
N GLU A 344 -10.11 -20.78 15.29
CA GLU A 344 -9.15 -21.58 14.52
C GLU A 344 -7.80 -21.71 15.24
N ILE A 345 -7.34 -20.64 15.90
CA ILE A 345 -6.13 -20.68 16.74
C ILE A 345 -6.30 -21.68 17.89
N LYS A 346 -7.42 -21.62 18.62
CA LYS A 346 -7.73 -22.54 19.71
C LYS A 346 -7.86 -23.98 19.23
N ARG A 347 -8.49 -24.20 18.07
CA ARG A 347 -8.59 -25.52 17.42
C ARG A 347 -7.20 -26.11 17.17
N ARG A 348 -6.27 -25.33 16.60
CA ARG A 348 -4.89 -25.76 16.33
C ARG A 348 -4.13 -26.11 17.62
N MET A 349 -4.31 -25.33 18.68
CA MET A 349 -3.70 -25.59 20.00
C MET A 349 -4.23 -26.90 20.63
N ALA A 350 -5.54 -27.15 20.53
CA ALA A 350 -6.15 -28.39 21.01
C ALA A 350 -5.62 -29.63 20.25
N GLU A 351 -5.50 -29.54 18.92
CA GLU A 351 -4.91 -30.61 18.10
C GLU A 351 -3.45 -30.90 18.47
N TYR A 352 -2.66 -29.86 18.71
CA TYR A 352 -1.27 -30.01 19.14
C TYR A 352 -1.18 -30.71 20.52
N SER A 353 -2.05 -30.31 21.45
CA SER A 353 -2.11 -30.89 22.79
C SER A 353 -2.53 -32.36 22.77
N ALA A 354 -3.52 -32.71 21.95
CA ALA A 354 -3.95 -34.09 21.75
C ALA A 354 -2.83 -34.97 21.17
N LYS A 355 -2.09 -34.47 20.17
CA LYS A 355 -0.92 -35.19 19.61
C LYS A 355 0.18 -35.39 20.63
N ARG A 356 0.46 -34.39 21.48
CA ARG A 356 1.46 -34.49 22.55
C ARG A 356 1.07 -35.43 23.67
N ALA A 357 -0.22 -35.62 23.94
CA ALA A 357 -0.69 -36.57 24.95
C ALA A 357 -0.62 -38.03 24.46
N GLN A 358 -0.56 -38.24 23.14
CA GLN A 358 -0.47 -39.56 22.50
C GLN A 358 0.98 -40.02 22.24
N ALA A 359 1.96 -39.12 22.35
CA ALA A 359 3.39 -39.38 22.17
C ALA A 359 4.08 -39.46 23.52
#